data_AF-A0A0F9PPM8-F1
#
_entry.id   AF-A0A0F9PPM8-F1
#
_cell.length_a   1.000
_cell.length_b   1.000
_cell.length_c   1.000
_cell.angle_alpha   90.00
_cell.angle_beta   90.00
_cell.angle_gamma   90.00
#
_symmetry.space_group_name_H-M   'P 1'
#
loop_
_entity.id
_entity.type
_entity.pdbx_description
1 polymer ?
#
loop_
_entity_poly.entity_id
_entity_poly.type
_entity_poly.pdbx_seq_one_letter_code
_entity_poly.pdbx_strand_id
1 'polypeptide(L)'
;MRILQLHCDSIEYTPTKKEIKSAEEITPETKKFQEIVVAFVAIEEGDDSSVAKKAMDEISESMNKVGCKKLLLYPYAHLSSNLASPSSALNILKQMESSATNLEVSRAPFGWTKSYKVQVKGHPLAENSKTISKDSVEEEISEALKSESKIKSFWHILSPDGKMTELSNFDFKNHQNLEALAKYEATKKRSVDEPPPHVSLMKKLAIADYEPASDSGNMRFYPNGRLIKSLMEHYVTERVKEYGGYEVETPIMYDSHHPSMESYFNRFPARQYNIKSEGKHLFLRFAAC
;
A
#
# COMPACT_ATOMS: atom_id res chain seq x y z
N MET A 1 13.04 7.99 8.20
CA MET A 1 12.26 8.36 9.40
C MET A 1 11.10 7.41 9.65
N ARG A 2 10.93 6.91 10.87
CA ARG A 2 9.77 6.09 11.31
C ARG A 2 8.92 6.84 12.32
N ILE A 3 7.61 6.80 12.14
CA ILE A 3 6.64 7.49 13.01
C ILE A 3 5.54 6.53 13.41
N LEU A 4 5.19 6.49 14.71
CA LEU A 4 3.97 5.90 15.24
C LEU A 4 3.12 7.02 15.84
N GLN A 5 1.94 7.25 15.27
CA GLN A 5 0.98 8.27 15.70
C GLN A 5 -0.15 7.62 16.50
N LEU A 6 -0.38 8.13 17.71
CA LEU A 6 -1.47 7.69 18.58
C LEU A 6 -2.36 8.90 18.93
N HIS A 7 -3.66 8.80 18.69
CA HIS A 7 -4.65 9.77 19.17
C HIS A 7 -5.13 9.37 20.57
N CYS A 8 -4.81 10.21 21.54
CA CYS A 8 -4.87 9.87 22.96
C CYS A 8 -5.81 10.80 23.73
N ASP A 9 -6.54 10.22 24.69
CA ASP A 9 -7.23 10.98 25.73
C ASP A 9 -6.21 11.69 26.63
N SER A 10 -5.12 10.99 26.97
CA SER A 10 -4.03 11.57 27.75
C SER A 10 -2.68 10.88 27.51
N ILE A 11 -1.62 11.65 27.72
CA ILE A 11 -0.23 11.19 27.80
C ILE A 11 0.43 11.91 28.98
N GLU A 12 1.13 11.16 29.81
CA GLU A 12 1.96 11.67 30.89
C GLU A 12 3.35 11.07 30.76
N TYR A 13 4.40 11.88 30.90
CA TYR A 13 5.77 11.38 30.92
C TYR A 13 6.64 12.08 31.96
N THR A 14 7.62 11.35 32.49
CA THR A 14 8.60 11.83 33.46
C THR A 14 10.01 11.44 32.99
N PRO A 15 10.87 12.39 32.66
CA PRO A 15 12.30 12.13 32.42
C PRO A 15 12.95 11.63 33.71
N THR A 16 13.66 10.50 33.66
CA THR A 16 14.26 9.88 34.86
C THR A 16 15.77 9.96 34.85
N LYS A 17 16.41 9.67 33.71
CA LYS A 17 17.87 9.61 33.59
C LYS A 17 18.33 10.04 32.20
N LYS A 18 19.47 10.72 32.12
CA LYS A 18 20.18 10.97 30.87
C LYS A 18 20.70 9.65 30.30
N GLU A 19 20.38 9.39 29.05
CA GLU A 19 20.74 8.16 28.33
C GLU A 19 21.98 8.37 27.46
N ILE A 20 22.19 9.59 26.98
CA ILE A 20 23.33 9.98 26.15
C ILE A 20 24.03 11.21 26.72
N LYS A 21 25.33 11.38 26.39
CA LYS A 21 26.12 12.54 26.84
C LYS A 21 25.59 13.87 26.27
N SER A 22 25.03 13.83 25.08
CA SER A 22 24.44 14.99 24.38
C SER A 22 22.93 15.15 24.68
N ALA A 23 22.46 14.63 25.81
CA ALA A 23 21.06 14.78 26.21
C ALA A 23 20.76 16.25 26.47
N GLU A 24 19.52 16.67 26.20
CA GLU A 24 19.12 18.05 26.48
C GLU A 24 19.21 18.34 27.98
N GLU A 25 19.74 19.51 28.32
CA GLU A 25 19.76 19.99 29.71
C GLU A 25 18.38 20.49 30.08
N ILE A 26 17.70 19.74 30.96
CA ILE A 26 16.36 20.07 31.46
C ILE A 26 16.28 19.78 32.95
N THR A 27 15.37 20.48 33.63
CA THR A 27 14.92 20.09 34.97
C THR A 27 13.90 18.94 34.82
N PRO A 28 14.16 17.74 35.38
CA PRO A 28 13.22 16.63 35.27
C PRO A 28 11.89 16.95 35.97
N GLU A 29 10.83 17.06 35.18
CA GLU A 29 9.47 17.28 35.66
C GLU A 29 8.49 16.36 34.93
N THR A 30 7.43 15.98 35.62
CA THR A 30 6.33 15.24 35.00
C THR A 30 5.48 16.18 34.16
N LYS A 31 5.32 15.87 32.87
CA LYS A 31 4.44 16.62 31.96
C LYS A 31 3.25 15.77 31.59
N LYS A 32 2.07 16.41 31.57
CA LYS A 32 0.80 15.77 31.24
C LYS A 32 0.06 16.58 30.18
N PHE A 33 -0.47 15.86 29.19
CA PHE A 33 -1.26 16.41 28.10
C PHE A 33 -2.57 15.62 27.97
N GLN A 34 -3.63 16.32 27.55
CA GLN A 34 -4.95 15.76 27.30
C GLN A 34 -5.40 16.11 25.88
N GLU A 35 -6.23 15.23 25.29
CA GLU A 35 -6.77 15.39 23.93
C GLU A 35 -5.68 15.74 22.92
N ILE A 36 -4.79 14.78 22.66
CA ILE A 36 -3.53 15.02 21.96
C ILE A 36 -3.18 13.86 21.03
N VAL A 37 -2.53 14.19 19.91
CA VAL A 37 -1.85 13.20 19.07
C VAL A 37 -0.39 13.11 19.52
N VAL A 38 0.04 11.91 19.90
CA VAL A 38 1.44 11.61 20.22
C VAL A 38 2.09 10.99 18.99
N ALA A 39 3.11 11.65 18.45
CA ALA A 39 3.94 11.10 17.39
C ALA A 39 5.24 10.60 18.01
N PHE A 40 5.37 9.29 18.16
CA PHE A 40 6.64 8.64 18.46
C PHE A 40 7.51 8.65 17.20
N VAL A 41 8.71 9.22 17.28
CA VAL A 41 9.55 9.46 16.09
C VAL A 41 10.93 8.83 16.28
N ALA A 42 11.35 8.00 15.32
CA ALA A 42 12.74 7.60 15.12
C ALA A 42 13.30 8.25 13.85
N ILE A 43 14.41 8.96 14.03
CA ILE A 43 15.15 9.59 12.93
C ILE A 43 16.21 8.60 12.44
N GLU A 44 16.19 8.30 11.15
CA GLU A 44 17.03 7.30 10.50
C GLU A 44 18.25 7.94 9.80
N GLU A 45 19.29 7.14 9.59
CA GLU A 45 20.46 7.58 8.82
C GLU A 45 20.06 8.04 7.41
N GLY A 46 20.52 9.23 7.03
CA GLY A 46 20.18 9.86 5.75
C GLY A 46 18.99 10.82 5.78
N ASP A 47 18.17 10.83 6.84
CA ASP A 47 17.08 11.80 7.01
C ASP A 47 17.62 13.25 7.05
N ASP A 48 16.84 14.20 6.51
CA ASP A 48 17.19 15.63 6.52
C ASP A 48 15.94 16.52 6.65
N SER A 49 16.12 17.83 6.48
CA SER A 49 15.05 18.83 6.54
C SER A 49 13.89 18.56 5.57
N SER A 50 14.15 17.92 4.42
CA SER A 50 13.10 17.59 3.46
C SER A 50 12.19 16.47 3.98
N VAL A 51 12.80 15.45 4.60
CA VAL A 51 12.08 14.36 5.29
C VAL A 51 11.29 14.90 6.47
N ALA A 52 11.89 15.82 7.24
CA ALA A 52 11.23 16.50 8.35
C ALA A 52 9.94 17.22 7.91
N LYS A 53 10.01 17.96 6.79
CA LYS A 53 8.86 18.68 6.24
C LYS A 53 7.77 17.71 5.76
N LYS A 54 8.14 16.70 4.96
CA LYS A 54 7.21 15.66 4.50
C LYS A 54 6.51 14.95 5.68
N ALA A 55 7.27 14.62 6.72
CA ALA A 55 6.74 14.02 7.93
C ALA A 55 5.72 14.92 8.65
N MET A 56 5.98 16.22 8.73
CA MET A 56 5.06 17.17 9.34
C MET A 56 3.79 17.41 8.51
N ASP A 57 3.89 17.43 7.19
CA ASP A 57 2.73 17.51 6.29
C ASP A 57 1.81 16.29 6.47
N GLU A 58 2.40 15.09 6.47
CA GLU A 58 1.74 13.81 6.73
C GLU A 58 1.08 13.75 8.12
N ILE A 59 1.79 14.20 9.16
CA ILE A 59 1.24 14.25 10.53
C ILE A 59 0.05 15.19 10.56
N SER A 60 0.17 16.37 9.95
CA SER A 60 -0.88 17.39 9.93
C SER A 60 -2.14 16.90 9.20
N GLU A 61 -1.99 16.20 8.08
CA GLU A 61 -3.13 15.62 7.37
C GLU A 61 -3.87 14.58 8.23
N SER A 62 -3.13 13.70 8.92
CA SER A 62 -3.72 12.72 9.83
C SER A 62 -4.45 13.39 11.00
N MET A 63 -3.86 14.45 11.56
CA MET A 63 -4.44 15.23 12.66
C MET A 63 -5.74 15.93 12.26
N ASN A 64 -5.81 16.45 11.03
CA ASN A 64 -7.02 17.06 10.48
C ASN A 64 -8.17 16.04 10.39
N LYS A 65 -7.89 14.79 10.02
CA LYS A 65 -8.91 13.72 9.93
C LYS A 65 -9.51 13.35 11.29
N VAL A 66 -8.71 13.39 12.35
CA VAL A 66 -9.16 13.09 13.72
C VAL A 66 -9.63 14.32 14.50
N GLY A 67 -9.50 15.53 13.92
CA GLY A 67 -9.96 16.77 14.53
C GLY A 67 -9.13 17.26 15.72
N CYS A 68 -7.86 16.84 15.85
CA CYS A 68 -6.98 17.22 16.95
C CYS A 68 -5.95 18.26 16.50
N LYS A 69 -5.68 19.28 17.33
CA LYS A 69 -4.68 20.33 17.05
C LYS A 69 -3.40 20.24 17.90
N LYS A 70 -3.42 19.43 18.95
CA LYS A 70 -2.29 19.26 19.87
C LYS A 70 -1.42 18.09 19.41
N LEU A 71 -0.13 18.34 19.25
CA LEU A 71 0.86 17.35 18.84
C LEU A 71 1.96 17.25 19.90
N LEU A 72 2.26 16.04 20.34
CA LEU A 72 3.48 15.75 21.10
C LEU A 72 4.46 14.98 20.22
N LEU A 73 5.57 15.60 19.86
CA LEU A 73 6.72 14.93 19.25
C LEU A 73 7.50 14.20 20.35
N TYR A 74 7.49 12.87 20.32
CA TYR A 74 8.12 12.01 21.32
C TYR A 74 9.32 11.26 20.70
N PRO A 75 10.57 11.64 21.01
CA PRO A 75 11.74 10.93 20.48
C PRO A 75 11.75 9.48 20.96
N TYR A 76 11.74 8.53 20.03
CA TYR A 76 11.60 7.10 20.31
C TYR A 76 12.46 6.26 19.35
N ALA A 77 13.72 6.06 19.70
CA ALA A 77 14.71 5.39 18.87
C ALA A 77 14.34 3.93 18.52
N HIS A 78 13.54 3.25 19.34
CA HIS A 78 13.23 1.83 19.16
C HIS A 78 12.33 1.52 17.94
N LEU A 79 11.82 2.51 17.22
CA LEU A 79 11.07 2.27 15.97
C LEU A 79 11.96 1.90 14.78
N SER A 80 13.29 2.07 14.87
CA SER A 80 14.20 1.75 13.78
C SER A 80 15.51 1.13 14.28
N SER A 81 16.08 0.26 13.45
CA SER A 81 17.43 -0.30 13.62
C SER A 81 18.51 0.51 12.91
N ASN A 82 18.15 1.53 12.12
CA ASN A 82 19.07 2.33 11.30
C ASN A 82 19.04 3.81 11.71
N LEU A 83 19.56 4.14 12.89
CA LEU A 83 19.39 5.45 13.52
C LEU A 83 20.39 6.50 13.03
N ALA A 84 19.91 7.75 12.89
CA ALA A 84 20.78 8.90 12.67
C ALA A 84 21.68 9.18 13.89
N SER A 85 22.75 9.95 13.67
CA SER A 85 23.58 10.46 14.77
C SER A 85 22.76 11.35 15.72
N PRO A 86 23.07 11.39 17.04
CA PRO A 86 22.28 12.15 18.02
C PRO A 86 22.15 13.65 17.70
N SER A 87 23.19 14.27 17.16
CA SER A 87 23.17 15.67 16.75
C SER A 87 22.23 15.92 15.57
N SER A 88 22.27 15.03 14.56
CA SER A 88 21.37 15.09 13.41
C SER A 88 19.91 14.88 13.82
N ALA A 89 19.66 13.84 14.63
CA ALA A 89 18.32 13.53 15.13
C ALA A 89 17.70 14.69 15.93
N LEU A 90 18.48 15.31 16.82
CA LEU A 90 18.02 16.47 17.59
C LEU A 90 17.72 17.68 16.69
N ASN A 91 18.57 17.95 15.70
CA ASN A 91 18.36 19.05 14.75
C ASN A 91 17.07 18.86 13.95
N ILE A 92 16.86 17.66 13.41
CA ILE A 92 15.66 17.31 12.64
C ILE A 92 14.39 17.42 13.51
N LEU A 93 14.42 16.93 14.74
CA LEU A 93 13.29 17.06 15.67
C LEU A 93 12.95 18.53 15.99
N LYS A 94 13.96 19.38 16.16
CA LYS A 94 13.74 20.84 16.35
C LYS A 94 13.16 21.50 15.10
N GLN A 95 13.61 21.08 13.92
CA GLN A 95 13.03 21.54 12.66
C GLN A 95 11.56 21.13 12.53
N MET A 96 11.21 19.88 12.86
CA MET A 96 9.82 19.41 12.90
C MET A 96 8.96 20.27 13.84
N GLU A 97 9.45 20.54 15.05
CA GLU A 97 8.77 21.41 16.02
C GLU A 97 8.54 22.84 15.46
N SER A 98 9.55 23.44 14.83
CA SER A 98 9.48 24.81 14.30
C SER A 98 8.67 24.97 13.00
N SER A 99 8.47 23.89 12.23
CA SER A 99 7.80 23.94 10.92
C SER A 99 6.27 23.85 11.01
N ALA A 100 5.74 23.52 12.18
CA ALA A 100 4.30 23.52 12.43
C ALA A 100 3.74 24.94 12.57
N THR A 101 2.92 25.35 11.61
CA THR A 101 2.28 26.67 11.61
C THR A 101 0.87 26.68 12.19
N ASN A 102 0.15 25.55 12.13
CA ASN A 102 -1.27 25.44 12.51
C ASN A 102 -1.56 24.46 13.65
N LEU A 103 -0.52 23.96 14.34
CA LEU A 103 -0.63 22.96 15.39
C LEU A 103 0.02 23.46 16.69
N GLU A 104 -0.55 23.09 17.82
CA GLU A 104 0.07 23.26 19.14
C GLU A 104 1.07 22.12 19.34
N VAL A 105 2.33 22.35 18.94
CA VAL A 105 3.39 21.34 19.03
C VAL A 105 4.15 21.47 20.34
N SER A 106 4.30 20.35 21.03
CA SER A 106 5.19 20.16 22.16
C SER A 106 6.17 19.03 21.86
N ARG A 107 7.36 19.07 22.46
CA ARG A 107 8.38 18.04 22.29
C ARG A 107 8.85 17.46 23.62
N ALA A 108 8.95 16.14 23.69
CA ALA A 108 9.57 15.47 24.83
C ALA A 108 11.10 15.59 24.76
N PRO A 109 11.79 15.68 25.92
CA PRO A 109 13.24 15.89 25.96
C PRO A 109 14.00 14.75 25.28
N PHE A 110 14.98 15.12 24.47
CA PHE A 110 15.81 14.22 23.70
C PHE A 110 16.96 13.66 24.53
N GLY A 111 17.27 12.38 24.36
CA GLY A 111 18.40 11.72 25.03
C GLY A 111 18.16 11.36 26.50
N TRP A 112 16.90 11.33 26.93
CA TRP A 112 16.50 10.92 28.28
C TRP A 112 15.70 9.63 28.24
N THR A 113 15.99 8.72 29.18
CA THR A 113 15.07 7.67 29.58
C THR A 113 13.86 8.32 30.24
N LYS A 114 12.67 7.94 29.80
CA LYS A 114 11.41 8.54 30.21
C LYS A 114 10.42 7.44 30.59
N SER A 115 9.84 7.53 31.78
CA SER A 115 8.63 6.77 32.10
C SER A 115 7.44 7.48 31.47
N TYR A 116 6.48 6.74 30.89
CA TYR A 116 5.27 7.35 30.35
C TYR A 116 4.04 6.47 30.53
N LYS A 117 2.87 7.10 30.61
CA LYS A 117 1.55 6.47 30.60
C LYS A 117 0.73 7.10 29.49
N VAL A 118 0.18 6.26 28.61
CA VAL A 118 -0.63 6.69 27.46
C VAL A 118 -2.00 6.04 27.51
N GLN A 119 -3.04 6.79 27.15
CA GLN A 119 -4.40 6.29 26.98
C GLN A 119 -4.88 6.63 25.56
N VAL A 120 -4.94 5.61 24.70
CA VAL A 120 -5.35 5.73 23.29
C VAL A 120 -6.87 5.63 23.18
N LYS A 121 -7.48 6.43 22.29
CA LYS A 121 -8.95 6.55 22.14
C LYS A 121 -9.65 5.32 21.53
N GLY A 122 -8.91 4.40 20.91
CA GLY A 122 -9.44 3.11 20.43
C GLY A 122 -10.41 3.17 19.24
N HIS A 123 -10.44 4.25 18.46
CA HIS A 123 -11.18 4.33 17.19
C HIS A 123 -10.30 3.90 15.99
N PRO A 124 -10.85 3.57 14.81
CA PRO A 124 -10.05 3.04 13.68
C PRO A 124 -8.88 3.92 13.23
N LEU A 125 -9.02 5.25 13.37
CA LEU A 125 -7.96 6.23 13.05
C LEU A 125 -7.09 6.61 14.25
N ALA A 126 -7.21 5.91 15.39
CA ALA A 126 -6.53 6.29 16.62
C ALA A 126 -5.04 5.92 16.58
N GLU A 127 -4.67 4.96 15.74
CA GLU A 127 -3.30 4.46 15.64
C GLU A 127 -2.92 4.40 14.17
N ASN A 128 -1.76 4.95 13.84
CA ASN A 128 -1.22 4.90 12.48
C ASN A 128 0.30 4.88 12.51
N SER A 129 0.94 4.12 11.62
CA SER A 129 2.40 4.09 11.46
C SER A 129 2.79 4.63 10.09
N LYS A 130 3.82 5.47 10.03
CA LYS A 130 4.32 6.08 8.79
C LYS A 130 5.81 5.86 8.65
N THR A 131 6.24 5.65 7.41
CA THR A 131 7.65 5.59 7.02
C THR A 131 7.90 6.69 5.99
N ILE A 132 8.79 7.63 6.31
CA ILE A 132 9.14 8.74 5.44
C ILE A 132 10.63 8.63 5.12
N SER A 133 10.98 8.54 3.85
CA SER A 133 12.37 8.52 3.35
C SER A 133 12.60 9.68 2.38
N LYS A 134 13.87 10.04 2.14
CA LYS A 134 14.26 10.99 1.07
C LYS A 134 13.73 10.55 -0.28
N ASP A 135 13.94 9.27 -0.57
CA ASP A 135 13.41 8.54 -1.71
C ASP A 135 11.96 8.12 -1.49
N SER A 136 11.19 8.93 -0.75
CA SER A 136 9.81 9.11 -1.16
C SER A 136 9.83 9.85 -2.51
N VAL A 137 10.29 9.15 -3.56
CA VAL A 137 9.40 8.74 -4.64
C VAL A 137 8.08 8.57 -3.90
N GLU A 138 7.16 9.53 -4.05
CA GLU A 138 5.74 9.19 -3.87
C GLU A 138 5.68 7.75 -4.31
N GLU A 139 5.32 6.78 -3.45
CA GLU A 139 4.88 5.51 -4.01
C GLU A 139 3.95 5.98 -5.11
N GLU A 140 4.41 5.84 -6.36
CA GLU A 140 3.73 6.41 -7.49
C GLU A 140 2.49 5.55 -7.43
N ILE A 141 1.45 6.07 -6.77
CA ILE A 141 0.09 5.64 -6.94
C ILE A 141 -0.01 5.89 -8.43
N SER A 142 0.27 4.84 -9.19
CA SER A 142 0.81 5.03 -10.51
C SER A 142 -0.20 5.87 -11.27
N GLU A 143 0.24 6.62 -12.28
CA GLU A 143 -0.73 7.36 -13.09
C GLU A 143 -1.91 6.47 -13.54
N ALA A 144 -1.72 5.15 -13.63
CA ALA A 144 -2.78 4.16 -13.80
C ALA A 144 -3.74 4.00 -12.60
N LEU A 145 -3.29 3.93 -11.34
CA LEU A 145 -4.19 3.91 -10.17
C LEU A 145 -4.94 5.25 -9.99
N LYS A 146 -4.26 6.38 -10.21
CA LYS A 146 -4.90 7.71 -10.18
C LYS A 146 -5.90 7.87 -11.34
N SER A 147 -5.61 7.31 -12.51
CA SER A 147 -6.54 7.33 -13.65
C SER A 147 -7.70 6.35 -13.48
N GLU A 148 -7.48 5.12 -12.98
CA GLU A 148 -8.54 4.14 -12.66
C GLU A 148 -9.62 4.73 -11.75
N SER A 149 -9.21 5.49 -10.73
CA SER A 149 -10.16 6.17 -9.82
C SER A 149 -11.03 7.24 -10.51
N LYS A 150 -10.62 7.73 -11.68
CA LYS A 150 -11.33 8.71 -12.51
C LYS A 150 -12.05 8.11 -13.72
N ILE A 151 -11.92 6.81 -13.98
CA ILE A 151 -12.59 6.17 -15.13
C ILE A 151 -14.11 6.12 -14.87
N LYS A 152 -14.85 6.95 -15.60
CA LYS A 152 -16.29 6.76 -15.78
C LYS A 152 -16.50 5.59 -16.74
N SER A 153 -16.99 4.47 -16.22
CA SER A 153 -17.36 3.30 -17.02
C SER A 153 -18.69 3.57 -17.74
N PHE A 154 -18.73 3.40 -19.06
CA PHE A 154 -19.95 3.49 -19.87
C PHE A 154 -20.38 2.09 -20.29
N TRP A 155 -21.66 1.76 -20.13
CA TRP A 155 -22.19 0.44 -20.42
C TRP A 155 -23.14 0.50 -21.62
N HIS A 156 -22.86 -0.35 -22.62
CA HIS A 156 -23.64 -0.46 -23.84
C HIS A 156 -23.95 -1.93 -24.13
N ILE A 157 -25.08 -2.16 -24.81
CA ILE A 157 -25.51 -3.46 -25.32
C ILE A 157 -25.39 -3.42 -26.84
N LEU A 158 -24.56 -4.32 -27.39
CA LEU A 158 -24.46 -4.59 -28.81
C LEU A 158 -25.47 -5.68 -29.19
N SER A 159 -26.44 -5.32 -30.01
CA SER A 159 -27.43 -6.26 -30.53
C SER A 159 -26.89 -7.00 -31.78
N PRO A 160 -27.40 -8.19 -32.14
CA PRO A 160 -26.92 -8.97 -33.29
C PRO A 160 -27.08 -8.26 -34.65
N ASP A 161 -27.94 -7.26 -34.72
CA ASP A 161 -28.12 -6.36 -35.87
C ASP A 161 -27.05 -5.26 -35.97
N GLY A 162 -26.09 -5.24 -35.03
CA GLY A 162 -25.01 -4.27 -34.96
C GLY A 162 -25.37 -2.98 -34.21
N LYS A 163 -26.58 -2.88 -33.63
CA LYS A 163 -27.01 -1.67 -32.93
C LYS A 163 -26.45 -1.60 -31.51
N MET A 164 -25.81 -0.48 -31.19
CA MET A 164 -25.31 -0.15 -29.85
C MET A 164 -26.34 0.69 -29.09
N THR A 165 -26.75 0.24 -27.90
CA THR A 165 -27.71 0.96 -27.04
C THR A 165 -27.13 1.11 -25.64
N GLU A 166 -27.28 2.28 -25.02
CA GLU A 166 -26.91 2.47 -23.62
C GLU A 166 -27.72 1.55 -22.69
N LEU A 167 -27.09 1.02 -21.64
CA LEU A 167 -27.70 0.08 -20.69
C LEU A 167 -28.99 0.63 -20.05
N SER A 168 -29.06 1.95 -19.80
CA SER A 168 -30.24 2.64 -19.27
C SER A 168 -31.44 2.67 -20.23
N ASN A 169 -31.20 2.58 -21.53
CA ASN A 169 -32.20 2.76 -22.59
C ASN A 169 -32.58 1.45 -23.29
N PHE A 170 -32.04 0.31 -22.84
CA PHE A 170 -32.31 -0.99 -23.43
C PHE A 170 -33.55 -1.66 -22.82
N ASP A 171 -34.40 -2.26 -23.66
CA ASP A 171 -35.59 -2.99 -23.21
C ASP A 171 -35.24 -4.45 -22.88
N PHE A 172 -35.24 -4.78 -21.59
CA PHE A 172 -34.90 -6.11 -21.07
C PHE A 172 -36.09 -7.08 -20.99
N LYS A 173 -37.32 -6.68 -21.36
CA LYS A 173 -38.53 -7.51 -21.16
C LYS A 173 -38.41 -8.95 -21.65
N ASN A 174 -37.75 -9.14 -22.80
CA ASN A 174 -37.54 -10.47 -23.42
C ASN A 174 -36.14 -11.06 -23.14
N HIS A 175 -35.32 -10.39 -22.34
CA HIS A 175 -33.90 -10.70 -22.14
C HIS A 175 -33.52 -10.73 -20.66
N GLN A 176 -34.27 -11.46 -19.84
CA GLN A 176 -34.07 -11.53 -18.37
C GLN A 176 -32.64 -11.96 -17.97
N ASN A 177 -32.04 -12.91 -18.68
CA ASN A 177 -30.65 -13.34 -18.39
C ASN A 177 -29.63 -12.25 -18.73
N LEU A 178 -29.87 -11.47 -19.78
CA LEU A 178 -29.02 -10.34 -20.15
C LEU A 178 -29.13 -9.22 -19.13
N GLU A 179 -30.33 -8.98 -18.61
CA GLU A 179 -30.57 -8.00 -17.54
C GLU A 179 -29.79 -8.35 -16.27
N ALA A 180 -29.81 -9.63 -15.87
CA ALA A 180 -29.06 -10.12 -14.71
C ALA A 180 -27.55 -9.93 -14.91
N LEU A 181 -27.02 -10.31 -16.09
CA LEU A 181 -25.60 -10.14 -16.42
C LEU A 181 -25.19 -8.67 -16.44
N ALA A 182 -25.97 -7.82 -17.10
CA ALA A 182 -25.68 -6.40 -17.24
C ALA A 182 -25.69 -5.66 -15.90
N LYS A 183 -26.64 -5.98 -15.01
CA LYS A 183 -26.69 -5.46 -13.64
C LYS A 183 -25.51 -5.95 -12.80
N TYR A 184 -25.15 -7.23 -12.90
CA TYR A 184 -24.01 -7.79 -12.18
C TYR A 184 -22.71 -7.07 -12.54
N GLU A 185 -22.44 -6.92 -13.84
CA GLU A 185 -21.25 -6.23 -14.35
C GLU A 185 -21.22 -4.73 -13.97
N ALA A 186 -22.37 -4.04 -14.08
CA ALA A 186 -22.48 -2.62 -13.76
C ALA A 186 -22.27 -2.29 -12.26
N THR A 187 -22.65 -3.22 -11.37
CA THR A 187 -22.64 -2.98 -9.91
C THR A 187 -21.24 -3.15 -9.30
N LYS A 188 -20.24 -3.66 -10.05
CA LYS A 188 -18.84 -3.87 -9.60
C LYS A 188 -18.70 -4.60 -8.24
N LYS A 189 -19.70 -5.38 -7.82
CA LYS A 189 -19.69 -6.07 -6.53
C LYS A 189 -18.81 -7.31 -6.64
N ARG A 190 -17.49 -7.12 -6.47
CA ARG A 190 -16.46 -8.18 -6.54
C ARG A 190 -16.24 -8.90 -5.20
N SER A 191 -17.01 -8.57 -4.16
CA SER A 191 -16.98 -9.29 -2.89
C SER A 191 -17.62 -10.66 -3.08
N VAL A 192 -16.79 -11.70 -3.10
CA VAL A 192 -17.22 -13.09 -3.17
C VAL A 192 -17.30 -13.61 -1.73
N ASP A 193 -18.51 -13.68 -1.17
CA ASP A 193 -18.73 -14.18 0.20
C ASP A 193 -18.57 -15.71 0.30
N GLU A 194 -18.87 -16.43 -0.79
CA GLU A 194 -18.71 -17.89 -0.88
C GLU A 194 -17.90 -18.29 -2.12
N PRO A 195 -16.96 -19.25 -2.01
CA PRO A 195 -16.20 -19.72 -3.15
C PRO A 195 -17.15 -20.29 -4.23
N PRO A 196 -16.97 -19.92 -5.50
CA PRO A 196 -17.86 -20.38 -6.56
C PRO A 196 -17.97 -21.92 -6.63
N PRO A 197 -19.13 -22.48 -7.02
CA PRO A 197 -19.34 -23.94 -7.01
C PRO A 197 -18.30 -24.74 -7.80
N HIS A 198 -17.77 -24.16 -8.88
CA HIS A 198 -16.76 -24.79 -9.72
C HIS A 198 -15.43 -25.07 -8.98
N VAL A 199 -15.10 -24.33 -7.92
CA VAL A 199 -13.89 -24.57 -7.10
C VAL A 199 -13.92 -25.95 -6.47
N SER A 200 -15.07 -26.34 -5.90
CA SER A 200 -15.24 -27.67 -5.30
C SER A 200 -15.13 -28.80 -6.34
N LEU A 201 -15.68 -28.58 -7.54
CA LEU A 201 -15.64 -29.53 -8.64
C LEU A 201 -14.23 -29.71 -9.20
N MET A 202 -13.49 -28.62 -9.40
CA MET A 202 -12.10 -28.67 -9.89
C MET A 202 -11.21 -29.47 -8.93
N LYS A 203 -11.40 -29.32 -7.62
CA LYS A 203 -10.71 -30.13 -6.61
C LYS A 203 -11.11 -31.60 -6.68
N LYS A 204 -12.42 -31.87 -6.69
CA LYS A 204 -12.97 -33.24 -6.74
C LYS A 204 -12.52 -34.03 -7.96
N LEU A 205 -12.39 -33.36 -9.10
CA LEU A 205 -11.95 -33.96 -10.37
C LEU A 205 -10.42 -33.97 -10.54
N ALA A 206 -9.67 -33.51 -9.53
CA ALA A 206 -8.23 -33.34 -9.58
C ALA A 206 -7.78 -32.56 -10.83
N ILE A 207 -8.43 -31.42 -11.10
CA ILE A 207 -8.08 -30.51 -12.19
C ILE A 207 -7.09 -29.48 -11.65
N ALA A 208 -7.52 -28.66 -10.69
CA ALA A 208 -6.70 -27.62 -10.10
C ALA A 208 -7.08 -27.37 -8.64
N ASP A 209 -6.12 -26.87 -7.86
CA ASP A 209 -6.31 -26.35 -6.51
C ASP A 209 -5.42 -25.11 -6.31
N TYR A 210 -5.66 -24.37 -5.25
CA TYR A 210 -4.74 -23.34 -4.76
C TYR A 210 -3.48 -24.01 -4.21
N GLU A 211 -2.33 -23.37 -4.42
CA GLU A 211 -1.07 -23.75 -3.79
C GLU A 211 -0.85 -22.88 -2.55
N PRO A 212 -0.97 -23.42 -1.32
CA PRO A 212 -0.82 -22.62 -0.09
C PRO A 212 0.52 -21.92 0.04
N ALA A 213 1.57 -22.45 -0.60
CA ALA A 213 2.90 -21.84 -0.62
C ALA A 213 3.09 -20.80 -1.76
N SER A 214 2.04 -20.43 -2.49
CA SER A 214 2.10 -19.48 -3.59
C SER A 214 1.04 -18.37 -3.45
N ASP A 215 1.30 -17.23 -4.08
CA ASP A 215 0.38 -16.10 -4.04
C ASP A 215 -0.94 -16.39 -4.79
N SER A 216 -1.97 -15.63 -4.42
CA SER A 216 -3.31 -15.73 -5.01
C SER A 216 -3.27 -15.58 -6.53
N GLY A 217 -3.76 -16.60 -7.24
CA GLY A 217 -3.78 -16.66 -8.71
C GLY A 217 -2.88 -17.75 -9.29
N ASN A 218 -1.88 -18.20 -8.53
CA ASN A 218 -1.05 -19.35 -8.91
C ASN A 218 -1.74 -20.65 -8.49
N MET A 219 -2.32 -21.34 -9.47
CA MET A 219 -2.98 -22.62 -9.24
C MET A 219 -2.00 -23.79 -9.41
N ARG A 220 -2.14 -24.79 -8.53
CA ARG A 220 -1.53 -26.10 -8.71
C ARG A 220 -2.44 -26.95 -9.60
N PHE A 221 -1.95 -27.31 -10.77
CA PHE A 221 -2.62 -28.28 -11.65
C PHE A 221 -2.19 -29.70 -11.32
N TYR A 222 -3.14 -30.56 -11.02
CA TYR A 222 -2.92 -32.00 -10.86
C TYR A 222 -2.80 -32.69 -12.24
N PRO A 223 -2.41 -33.97 -12.33
CA PRO A 223 -2.18 -34.62 -13.63
C PRO A 223 -3.30 -34.46 -14.66
N ASN A 224 -4.57 -34.60 -14.27
CA ASN A 224 -5.70 -34.42 -15.18
C ASN A 224 -5.78 -32.97 -15.69
N GLY A 225 -5.69 -32.00 -14.78
CA GLY A 225 -5.71 -30.59 -15.16
C GLY A 225 -4.49 -30.17 -15.99
N ARG A 226 -3.31 -30.71 -15.70
CA ARG A 226 -2.11 -30.45 -16.51
C ARG A 226 -2.29 -30.98 -17.91
N LEU A 227 -2.82 -32.19 -18.09
CA LEU A 227 -3.13 -32.75 -19.41
C LEU A 227 -4.12 -31.86 -20.17
N ILE A 228 -5.25 -31.52 -19.54
CA ILE A 228 -6.28 -30.66 -20.15
C ILE A 228 -5.69 -29.31 -20.56
N LYS A 229 -4.94 -28.66 -19.66
CA LYS A 229 -4.28 -27.38 -19.90
C LYS A 229 -3.29 -27.49 -21.06
N SER A 230 -2.42 -28.51 -21.08
CA SER A 230 -1.47 -28.73 -22.17
C SER A 230 -2.14 -28.90 -23.53
N LEU A 231 -3.25 -29.64 -23.59
CA LEU A 231 -3.98 -29.87 -24.84
C LEU A 231 -4.61 -28.56 -25.35
N MET A 232 -5.14 -27.74 -24.45
CA MET A 232 -5.68 -26.41 -24.80
C MET A 232 -4.57 -25.47 -25.27
N GLU A 233 -3.45 -25.41 -24.56
CA GLU A 233 -2.26 -24.62 -24.94
C GLU A 233 -1.79 -25.03 -26.32
N HIS A 234 -1.62 -26.32 -26.56
CA HIS A 234 -1.18 -26.85 -27.85
C HIS A 234 -2.16 -26.48 -28.97
N TYR A 235 -3.46 -26.67 -28.76
CA TYR A 235 -4.48 -26.30 -29.74
C TYR A 235 -4.41 -24.82 -30.12
N VAL A 236 -4.34 -23.92 -29.13
CA VAL A 236 -4.27 -22.47 -29.38
C VAL A 236 -2.98 -22.13 -30.13
N THR A 237 -1.85 -22.69 -29.72
CA THR A 237 -0.56 -22.48 -30.40
C THR A 237 -0.61 -22.92 -31.86
N GLU A 238 -1.19 -24.08 -32.16
CA GLU A 238 -1.30 -24.56 -33.54
C GLU A 238 -2.22 -23.67 -34.39
N ARG A 239 -3.36 -23.20 -33.85
CA ARG A 239 -4.24 -22.24 -34.54
C ARG A 239 -3.53 -20.92 -34.84
N VAL A 240 -2.72 -20.41 -33.92
CA VAL A 240 -1.95 -19.16 -34.11
C VAL A 240 -0.86 -19.35 -35.17
N LYS A 241 -0.19 -20.52 -35.18
CA LYS A 241 0.80 -20.87 -36.21
C LYS A 241 0.20 -20.97 -37.61
N GLU A 242 -0.96 -21.58 -37.75
CA GLU A 242 -1.69 -21.64 -39.03
C GLU A 242 -2.02 -20.24 -39.56
N TYR A 243 -2.26 -19.28 -38.67
CA TYR A 243 -2.47 -17.87 -39.00
C TYR A 243 -1.16 -17.10 -39.29
N GLY A 244 0.00 -17.75 -39.19
CA GLY A 244 1.33 -17.17 -39.45
C GLY A 244 2.04 -16.60 -38.21
N GLY A 245 1.49 -16.79 -37.01
CA GLY A 245 2.14 -16.39 -35.76
C GLY A 245 3.23 -17.37 -35.33
N TYR A 246 4.30 -16.86 -34.71
CA TYR A 246 5.37 -17.68 -34.14
C TYR A 246 5.54 -17.38 -32.66
N GLU A 247 5.87 -18.42 -31.90
CA GLU A 247 6.15 -18.30 -30.47
C GLU A 247 7.53 -17.67 -30.26
N VAL A 248 7.61 -16.73 -29.31
CA VAL A 248 8.85 -16.12 -28.86
C VAL A 248 9.00 -16.42 -27.38
N GLU A 249 10.05 -17.18 -27.03
CA GLU A 249 10.44 -17.36 -25.64
C GLU A 249 11.16 -16.10 -25.16
N THR A 250 10.72 -15.56 -24.02
CA THR A 250 11.29 -14.34 -23.45
C THR A 250 11.69 -14.57 -21.99
N PRO A 251 12.70 -13.85 -21.47
CA PRO A 251 13.12 -13.98 -20.08
C PRO A 251 11.97 -13.77 -19.10
N ILE A 252 11.98 -14.50 -17.98
CA ILE A 252 10.93 -14.38 -16.95
C ILE A 252 11.14 -13.17 -16.03
N MET A 253 12.40 -12.69 -15.93
CA MET A 253 12.78 -11.52 -15.16
C MET A 253 13.44 -10.47 -16.04
N TYR A 254 13.14 -9.21 -15.77
CA TYR A 254 13.72 -8.07 -16.48
C TYR A 254 14.19 -7.00 -15.49
N ASP A 255 15.12 -6.15 -15.93
CA ASP A 255 15.55 -4.99 -15.16
C ASP A 255 14.45 -3.91 -15.16
N SER A 256 14.10 -3.42 -13.97
CA SER A 256 13.06 -2.42 -13.80
C SER A 256 13.40 -1.07 -14.43
N HIS A 257 14.70 -0.79 -14.63
CA HIS A 257 15.17 0.47 -15.20
C HIS A 257 15.24 0.45 -16.73
N HIS A 258 14.81 -0.64 -17.39
CA HIS A 258 14.76 -0.67 -18.84
C HIS A 258 13.66 0.28 -19.35
N PRO A 259 13.93 1.24 -20.27
CA PRO A 259 12.97 2.28 -20.68
C PRO A 259 11.62 1.74 -21.18
N SER A 260 11.64 0.63 -21.92
CA SER A 260 10.40 -0.02 -22.40
C SER A 260 9.56 -0.65 -21.28
N MET A 261 10.19 -1.01 -20.16
CA MET A 261 9.53 -1.64 -19.02
C MET A 261 8.99 -0.60 -18.04
N GLU A 262 9.70 0.52 -17.82
CA GLU A 262 9.27 1.65 -16.97
C GLU A 262 7.83 2.09 -17.26
N SER A 263 7.50 2.27 -18.54
CA SER A 263 6.14 2.62 -18.98
C SER A 263 5.08 1.53 -18.71
N TYR A 264 5.49 0.26 -18.70
CA TYR A 264 4.62 -0.88 -18.41
C TYR A 264 4.37 -1.01 -16.90
N PHE A 265 5.38 -0.78 -16.06
CA PHE A 265 5.24 -0.76 -14.61
C PHE A 265 4.22 0.26 -14.13
N ASN A 266 4.28 1.46 -14.70
CA ASN A 266 3.35 2.53 -14.34
C ASN A 266 1.90 2.20 -14.73
N ARG A 267 1.67 1.23 -15.62
CA ARG A 267 0.33 0.77 -16.01
C ARG A 267 -0.24 -0.34 -15.13
N PHE A 268 0.61 -1.17 -14.54
CA PHE A 268 0.18 -2.34 -13.76
C PHE A 268 0.92 -2.41 -12.42
N PRO A 269 0.63 -1.49 -11.48
CA PRO A 269 1.34 -1.41 -10.20
C PRO A 269 1.03 -2.58 -9.24
N ALA A 270 -0.02 -3.36 -9.49
CA ALA A 270 -0.47 -4.41 -8.58
C ALA A 270 0.25 -5.75 -8.83
N ARG A 271 0.69 -6.40 -7.73
CA ARG A 271 1.20 -7.78 -7.64
C ARG A 271 2.50 -8.06 -8.41
N GLN A 272 3.51 -7.21 -8.21
CA GLN A 272 4.84 -7.40 -8.77
C GLN A 272 5.77 -8.09 -7.77
N TYR A 273 6.53 -9.10 -8.20
CA TYR A 273 7.65 -9.62 -7.42
C TYR A 273 8.92 -8.88 -7.82
N ASN A 274 9.52 -8.17 -6.87
CA ASN A 274 10.77 -7.44 -7.09
C ASN A 274 11.91 -8.12 -6.33
N ILE A 275 12.99 -8.43 -7.03
CA ILE A 275 14.19 -9.08 -6.50
C ILE A 275 15.37 -8.17 -6.76
N LYS A 276 16.11 -7.82 -5.71
CA LYS A 276 17.39 -7.11 -5.83
C LYS A 276 18.50 -8.14 -5.96
N SER A 277 19.24 -8.12 -7.07
CA SER A 277 20.36 -9.03 -7.33
C SER A 277 21.50 -8.28 -8.02
N GLU A 278 22.72 -8.37 -7.48
CA GLU A 278 23.94 -7.79 -8.08
C GLU A 278 23.83 -6.31 -8.50
N GLY A 279 23.16 -5.50 -7.68
CA GLY A 279 22.94 -4.07 -7.96
C GLY A 279 21.86 -3.78 -9.02
N LYS A 280 21.20 -4.81 -9.54
CA LYS A 280 20.02 -4.69 -10.41
C LYS A 280 18.74 -4.91 -9.62
N HIS A 281 17.71 -4.19 -10.04
CA HIS A 281 16.34 -4.38 -9.59
C HIS A 281 15.62 -5.19 -10.65
N LEU A 282 15.44 -6.48 -10.39
CA LEU A 282 14.76 -7.39 -11.30
C LEU A 282 13.30 -7.51 -10.88
N PHE A 283 12.39 -7.54 -11.84
CA PHE A 283 11.01 -7.88 -11.59
C PHE A 283 10.64 -9.19 -12.27
N LEU A 284 9.83 -10.01 -11.60
CA LEU A 284 9.19 -11.16 -12.22
C LEU A 284 7.99 -10.66 -13.02
N ARG A 285 7.97 -10.93 -14.32
CA ARG A 285 6.80 -10.67 -15.14
C ARG A 285 5.70 -11.65 -14.74
N PHE A 286 4.74 -11.18 -13.94
CA PHE A 286 3.51 -11.95 -13.73
C PHE A 286 2.76 -12.02 -15.07
N ALA A 287 2.15 -13.16 -15.36
CA ALA A 287 1.13 -13.24 -16.40
C ALA A 287 -0.08 -12.44 -15.92
N ALA A 288 -0.02 -11.11 -16.10
CA ALA A 288 -1.19 -10.27 -15.98
C ALA A 288 -2.14 -10.68 -17.12
N CYS A 289 -3.13 -11.49 -16.78
CA CYS A 289 -4.40 -11.57 -17.48
C CYS A 289 -5.43 -10.74 -16.71
#